data_AF-A0A5M8P2V5-F1
#
_entry.id   AF-A0A5M8P2V5-F1
#
_cell.length_a   1.000
_cell.length_b   1.000
_cell.length_c   1.000
_cell.angle_alpha   90.00
_cell.angle_beta   90.00
_cell.angle_gamma   90.00
#
_symmetry.space_group_name_H-M   'P 1'
#
loop_
_entity.id
_entity.type
_entity.pdbx_description
1 polymer ?
#
loop_
_entity_poly.entity_id
_entity_poly.type
_entity_poly.pdbx_seq_one_letter_code
_entity_poly.pdbx_strand_id
1 'polypeptide(L)'
;MATETIYDIHNPDVNENTVELNGKIFPIRILNVAGIDGAIIGTEALNNSIMTPDGSSYTSKEAELVDNQILFYASEEEFKLTDEDLTILITNQIN
;
A
#
# COMPACT_ATOMS: atom_id res chain seq x y z
N MET A 1 20.32 23.28 -10.11
CA MET A 1 18.90 23.47 -10.46
C MET A 1 18.19 22.21 -9.96
N ALA A 2 17.30 22.36 -9.00
CA ALA A 2 16.60 21.22 -8.39
C ALA A 2 15.48 20.77 -9.34
N THR A 3 15.43 19.48 -9.67
CA THR A 3 14.30 18.89 -10.38
C THR A 3 13.25 18.52 -9.35
N GLU A 4 12.15 19.28 -9.34
CA GLU A 4 10.93 18.92 -8.63
C GLU A 4 10.29 17.74 -9.35
N THR A 5 10.37 16.54 -8.78
CA THR A 5 9.57 15.40 -9.22
C THR A 5 8.17 15.59 -8.67
N ILE A 6 7.25 16.03 -9.53
CA ILE A 6 5.82 16.06 -9.25
C ILE A 6 5.31 14.62 -9.45
N TYR A 7 4.76 14.01 -8.40
CA TYR A 7 4.07 12.72 -8.49
C TYR A 7 2.79 12.91 -9.29
N ASP A 8 2.77 12.42 -10.53
CA ASP A 8 1.57 12.40 -11.37
C ASP A 8 0.70 11.21 -10.95
N ILE A 9 -0.41 11.51 -10.29
CA ILE A 9 -1.43 10.53 -9.88
C ILE A 9 -2.66 10.78 -10.75
N HIS A 10 -2.63 10.42 -12.05
CA HIS A 10 -3.84 10.35 -12.86
C HIS A 10 -3.70 9.36 -14.04
N ASN A 11 -4.09 8.10 -13.79
CA ASN A 11 -4.51 7.19 -14.85
C ASN A 11 -5.98 6.79 -14.60
N PRO A 12 -6.95 7.31 -15.39
CA PRO A 12 -8.38 7.15 -15.10
C PRO A 12 -8.95 5.75 -15.40
N ASP A 13 -8.16 4.84 -16.00
CA ASP A 13 -8.59 3.47 -16.32
C ASP A 13 -7.92 2.39 -15.46
N VAL A 14 -7.03 2.78 -14.54
CA VAL A 14 -6.41 1.89 -13.56
C VAL A 14 -6.18 2.70 -12.29
N ASN A 15 -6.96 2.41 -11.24
CA ASN A 15 -6.76 2.94 -9.88
C ASN A 15 -5.44 2.40 -9.25
N GLU A 16 -4.37 2.32 -10.02
CA GLU A 16 -3.08 1.80 -9.59
C GLU A 16 -2.27 2.93 -8.97
N ASN A 17 -2.60 3.21 -7.71
CA ASN A 17 -1.70 3.96 -6.86
C ASN A 17 -0.46 3.08 -6.62
N THR A 18 0.73 3.65 -6.57
CA THR A 18 1.96 2.89 -6.33
C THR A 18 2.85 3.57 -5.30
N VAL A 19 3.66 2.79 -4.60
CA VAL A 19 4.72 3.28 -3.72
C VAL A 19 6.07 2.75 -4.19
N GLU A 20 7.09 3.61 -4.18
CA GLU A 20 8.47 3.19 -4.41
C GLU A 20 9.13 2.90 -3.06
N LEU A 21 9.77 1.74 -2.94
CA LEU A 21 10.57 1.38 -1.77
C LEU A 21 11.85 0.68 -2.23
N ASN A 22 13.01 1.22 -1.83
CA ASN A 22 14.33 0.67 -2.17
C ASN A 22 14.53 0.49 -3.70
N GLY A 23 13.99 1.42 -4.51
CA GLY A 23 14.07 1.38 -5.98
C GLY A 23 13.16 0.33 -6.64
N LYS A 24 12.20 -0.23 -5.90
CA LYS A 24 11.15 -1.12 -6.41
C LYS A 24 9.79 -0.45 -6.27
N ILE A 25 8.93 -0.62 -7.27
CA ILE A 25 7.58 -0.06 -7.27
C ILE A 25 6.60 -1.14 -6.86
N PHE A 26 5.74 -0.84 -5.90
CA PHE A 26 4.71 -1.72 -5.39
C PHE A 26 3.33 -1.09 -5.59
N PRO A 27 2.33 -1.87 -6.04
CA PRO A 27 0.97 -1.39 -6.13
C PRO A 27 0.36 -1.21 -4.73
N ILE A 28 -0.43 -0.15 -4.58
CA ILE A 28 -1.25 0.15 -3.41
C ILE A 28 -2.66 0.55 -3.88
N ARG A 29 -3.66 0.40 -3.01
CA ARG A 29 -5.02 0.88 -3.26
C ARG A 29 -5.44 1.83 -2.15
N ILE A 30 -6.24 2.82 -2.50
CA ILE A 30 -6.78 3.80 -1.56
C ILE A 30 -8.28 3.59 -1.53
N LEU A 31 -8.79 3.12 -0.40
CA LEU A 31 -10.20 2.73 -0.22
C LEU A 31 -10.79 3.41 1.00
N ASN A 32 -12.13 3.46 1.06
CA ASN A 32 -12.85 3.92 2.23
C ASN A 32 -13.32 2.72 3.03
N VAL A 33 -12.72 2.44 4.18
CA VAL A 33 -12.93 1.21 4.95
C VAL A 33 -13.39 1.54 6.37
N ALA A 34 -14.52 0.97 6.82
CA ALA A 34 -15.02 1.09 8.19
C ALA A 34 -15.06 2.54 8.76
N GLY A 35 -15.31 3.54 7.91
CA GLY A 35 -15.32 4.96 8.31
C GLY A 35 -13.95 5.64 8.30
N ILE A 36 -12.90 4.95 7.86
CA ILE A 36 -11.59 5.51 7.54
C ILE A 36 -11.60 5.90 6.06
N ASP A 37 -11.69 7.21 5.80
CA ASP A 37 -11.52 7.76 4.46
C ASP A 37 -10.05 7.66 4.03
N GLY A 38 -9.81 7.13 2.83
CA GLY A 38 -8.47 7.05 2.24
C GLY A 38 -7.53 6.05 2.90
N ALA A 39 -8.04 4.93 3.40
CA ALA A 39 -7.24 3.82 3.89
C ALA A 39 -6.33 3.26 2.78
N ILE A 40 -5.02 3.21 3.03
CA ILE A 40 -4.05 2.70 2.08
C ILE A 40 -3.86 1.20 2.30
N ILE A 41 -4.06 0.43 1.25
CA ILE A 41 -3.94 -1.02 1.25
C ILE A 41 -2.70 -1.40 0.44
N GLY A 42 -1.75 -2.05 1.10
CA GLY A 42 -0.53 -2.56 0.48
C GLY A 42 -0.67 -4.02 0.05
N THR A 43 0.31 -4.52 -0.70
CA THR A 43 0.44 -5.95 -0.99
C THR A 43 1.33 -6.64 0.04
N GLU A 44 1.18 -7.95 0.22
CA GLU A 44 2.14 -8.75 1.01
C GLU A 44 3.58 -8.64 0.47
N ALA A 45 3.76 -8.47 -0.83
CA ALA A 45 5.07 -8.23 -1.44
C ALA A 45 5.71 -6.92 -0.93
N LEU A 46 4.91 -5.87 -0.72
CA LEU A 46 5.35 -4.65 -0.07
C LEU A 46 5.70 -4.90 1.40
N ASN A 47 4.83 -5.58 2.15
CA ASN A 47 5.07 -5.94 3.55
C ASN A 47 6.42 -6.67 3.73
N ASN A 48 6.68 -7.67 2.87
CA ASN A 48 7.92 -8.44 2.89
C ASN A 48 9.16 -7.61 2.52
N SER A 49 8.99 -6.44 1.92
CA SER A 49 10.09 -5.53 1.55
C SER A 49 10.35 -4.44 2.61
N ILE A 50 9.45 -4.31 3.60
CA ILE A 50 9.52 -3.29 4.65
C ILE A 50 10.50 -3.69 5.75
N MET A 51 10.49 -4.96 6.16
CA MET A 51 11.36 -5.46 7.21
C MET A 51 12.62 -6.12 6.65
N THR A 52 13.70 -6.08 7.42
CA THR A 52 14.91 -6.86 7.13
C THR A 52 14.58 -8.36 7.07
N PRO A 53 15.36 -9.18 6.35
CA PRO A 53 15.05 -10.61 6.20
C PRO A 53 14.96 -11.40 7.51
N ASP A 54 15.56 -10.90 8.59
CA ASP A 54 15.51 -11.46 9.94
C ASP A 54 14.36 -10.89 10.81
N GLY A 55 13.57 -9.96 10.27
CA GLY A 55 12.44 -9.31 10.94
C GLY A 55 12.83 -8.39 12.09
N SER A 56 14.11 -8.06 12.25
CA SER A 56 14.61 -7.34 13.44
C SER A 56 14.50 -5.82 13.33
N SER A 57 14.39 -5.26 12.13
CA SER A 57 14.32 -3.83 11.87
C SER A 57 13.69 -3.52 10.51
N TYR A 58 13.31 -2.26 10.28
CA TYR A 58 12.95 -1.79 8.95
C TYR A 58 14.16 -1.78 8.00
N THR A 59 13.94 -2.04 6.72
CA THR A 59 15.00 -2.00 5.69
C THR A 59 15.54 -0.58 5.48
N SER A 60 14.72 0.43 5.74
CA SER A 60 15.09 1.85 5.67
C SER A 60 14.11 2.72 6.47
N LYS A 61 14.43 3.99 6.68
CA LYS A 61 13.48 4.96 7.25
C LYS A 61 12.26 5.19 6.34
N GLU A 62 12.46 5.05 5.04
CA GLU A 62 11.36 5.10 4.07
C GLU A 62 10.41 3.91 4.27
N ALA A 63 10.94 2.70 4.49
CA ALA A 63 10.12 1.52 4.79
C ALA A 63 9.23 1.73 6.03
N GLU A 64 9.80 2.30 7.10
CA GLU A 64 9.05 2.66 8.31
C GLU A 64 7.93 3.67 8.02
N LEU A 65 8.22 4.70 7.21
CA LEU A 65 7.22 5.69 6.82
C LEU A 65 6.12 5.09 5.94
N VAL A 66 6.46 4.18 5.03
CA VAL A 66 5.50 3.46 4.21
C VAL A 66 4.61 2.58 5.08
N ASP A 67 5.20 1.80 5.99
CA ASP A 67 4.44 0.93 6.90
C ASP A 67 3.42 1.70 7.74
N ASN A 68 3.83 2.84 8.30
CA ASN A 68 2.94 3.71 9.08
C ASN A 68 1.76 4.30 8.29
N GLN A 69 1.83 4.28 6.96
CA GLN A 69 0.76 4.75 6.08
C GLN A 69 -0.18 3.62 5.63
N ILE A 70 0.29 2.37 5.63
CA ILE A 70 -0.52 1.22 5.22
C ILE A 70 -1.42 0.78 6.39
N LEU A 71 -2.73 0.74 6.13
CA LEU A 71 -3.69 0.20 7.10
C LEU A 71 -3.72 -1.33 7.07
N PHE A 72 -3.58 -1.92 5.89
CA PHE A 72 -3.76 -3.35 5.68
C PHE A 72 -2.91 -3.88 4.52
N TYR A 73 -2.43 -5.11 4.65
CA TYR A 73 -1.69 -5.82 3.59
C TYR A 73 -2.53 -6.98 3.06
N ALA A 74 -2.82 -6.97 1.76
CA ALA A 74 -3.56 -8.00 1.06
C ALA A 74 -2.63 -8.89 0.21
N SER A 75 -2.98 -10.16 0.10
CA SER A 75 -2.36 -11.10 -0.86
C SER A 75 -2.65 -10.69 -2.31
N GLU A 76 -1.92 -11.26 -3.28
CA GLU A 76 -2.15 -10.97 -4.70
C GLU A 76 -3.55 -11.37 -5.19
N GLU A 77 -4.17 -12.37 -4.55
CA GLU A 77 -5.54 -12.80 -4.86
C GLU A 77 -6.57 -11.81 -4.31
N GLU A 78 -6.39 -11.37 -3.07
CA GLU A 78 -7.23 -10.34 -2.44
C GLU A 78 -7.09 -8.99 -3.15
N PHE A 79 -5.89 -8.66 -3.65
CA PHE A 79 -5.65 -7.41 -4.37
C PHE A 79 -6.37 -7.35 -5.72
N LYS A 80 -6.75 -8.50 -6.29
CA LYS A 80 -7.57 -8.59 -7.52
C LYS A 80 -9.06 -8.47 -7.27
N LEU A 81 -9.50 -8.47 -6.00
CA LEU A 81 -10.89 -8.26 -5.65
C LEU A 81 -11.36 -6.87 -6.07
N THR A 82 -12.68 -6.72 -6.22
CA THR A 82 -13.29 -5.41 -6.44
C THR A 82 -13.04 -4.51 -5.21
N ASP A 83 -13.15 -3.18 -5.38
CA ASP A 83 -13.04 -2.25 -4.26
C ASP A 83 -14.05 -2.60 -3.14
N GLU A 84 -15.26 -3.03 -3.51
CA GLU A 84 -16.33 -3.43 -2.57
C GLU A 84 -15.95 -4.70 -1.79
N ASP A 85 -15.55 -5.77 -2.48
CA ASP A 85 -15.19 -7.04 -1.86
C ASP A 85 -13.96 -6.89 -0.96
N LEU A 86 -12.95 -6.13 -1.41
CA LEU A 86 -11.75 -5.85 -0.63
C LEU A 86 -12.09 -5.01 0.62
N THR A 87 -12.98 -4.02 0.49
CA THR A 87 -13.46 -3.23 1.63
C THR A 87 -14.21 -4.09 2.65
N ILE A 88 -15.06 -5.02 2.19
CA ILE A 88 -15.78 -5.97 3.06
C ILE A 88 -14.79 -6.89 3.78
N LEU A 89 -13.81 -7.45 3.07
CA LEU A 89 -12.76 -8.30 3.63
C LEU A 89 -12.04 -7.58 4.77
N ILE A 90 -11.53 -6.37 4.51
CA ILE A 90 -10.76 -5.60 5.49
C ILE A 90 -11.66 -5.19 6.68
N THR A 91 -12.89 -4.76 6.42
CA THR A 91 -13.85 -4.41 7.48
C THR A 91 -14.13 -5.60 8.41
N ASN A 92 -14.20 -6.82 7.88
CA ASN A 92 -14.42 -8.04 8.67
C ASN A 92 -13.19 -8.49 9.48
N GLN A 93 -11.99 -8.03 9.14
CA GLN A 93 -10.76 -8.37 9.85
C GLN A 93 -10.41 -7.36 10.95
N ILE A 94 -10.86 -6.11 10.79
CA ILE A 94 -10.65 -5.04 11.79
C ILE A 94 -11.70 -5.11 12.93
N ASN A 95 -12.88 -5.68 12.68
CA ASN A 95 -13.94 -5.89 13.69
C ASN A 95 -13.85 -7.26 14.37
#